data_AF-A0A396TZS4-F1
#
_entry.id   AF-A0A396TZS4-F1
#
_cell.length_a   1.000
_cell.length_b   1.000
_cell.length_c   1.000
_cell.angle_alpha   90.00
_cell.angle_beta   90.00
_cell.angle_gamma   90.00
#
_symmetry.space_group_name_H-M   'P 1'
#
loop_
_entity.id
_entity.type
_entity.pdbx_description
1 polymer ?
#
loop_
_entity_poly.entity_id
_entity_poly.type
_entity_poly.pdbx_seq_one_letter_code
_entity_poly.pdbx_strand_id
1 'polypeptide(L)'
;MPLYIKLSDVHRIVHQVDLTINDRNWSVELGEKLGVSSHGAVGAAALSAAALSAGTVGQAIETFIQWFLLRCNVYKYSVSYQSNCVEVNVVYISGDPLFEQVFFNAPARPIEVMIEQLYGTFDWHDIQLSTKQIAAQGDLLQHRYKSQIIFDCAHNSVKLSHKIWNALNPLADDAAHQTHSNDCKMLAKSQQQNISIKQRVEAIIEQHYADVMAGRKETNIPPTLIVICEQLNMTERTLIRQLKQADIS
;
A
#
# COMPACT_ATOMS: atom_id res chain seq x y z
N MET A 1 15.84 -11.69 -14.78
CA MET A 1 14.44 -11.30 -15.05
C MET A 1 13.69 -11.46 -13.73
N PRO A 2 13.23 -10.40 -13.06
CA PRO A 2 12.43 -10.58 -11.86
C PRO A 2 11.09 -11.22 -12.26
N LEU A 3 10.79 -12.38 -11.69
CA LEU A 3 9.55 -13.12 -11.92
C LEU A 3 8.43 -12.39 -11.17
N TYR A 4 7.65 -11.56 -11.84
CA TYR A 4 6.48 -10.92 -11.24
C TYR A 4 5.27 -11.86 -11.35
N ILE A 5 4.63 -12.17 -10.23
CA ILE A 5 3.40 -12.96 -10.17
C ILE A 5 2.25 -12.03 -10.60
N LYS A 6 1.45 -12.44 -11.58
CA LYS A 6 0.28 -11.65 -12.01
C LYS A 6 -0.74 -11.59 -10.87
N LEU A 7 -1.48 -10.48 -10.76
CA LEU A 7 -2.52 -10.34 -9.73
C LEU A 7 -3.54 -11.50 -9.75
N SER A 8 -3.92 -11.95 -10.95
CA SER A 8 -4.79 -13.13 -11.13
C SER A 8 -4.20 -14.42 -10.55
N ASP A 9 -2.88 -14.60 -10.64
CA ASP A 9 -2.21 -15.75 -10.02
C ASP A 9 -2.17 -15.62 -8.51
N VAL A 10 -1.98 -14.41 -7.97
CA VAL A 10 -2.04 -14.16 -6.53
C VAL A 10 -3.45 -14.42 -5.99
N HIS A 11 -4.51 -13.95 -6.66
CA HIS A 11 -5.89 -14.25 -6.28
C HIS A 11 -6.11 -15.77 -6.24
N ARG A 12 -5.72 -16.49 -7.30
CA ARG A 12 -5.83 -17.95 -7.35
C ARG A 12 -5.10 -18.63 -6.20
N ILE A 13 -3.90 -18.18 -5.85
CA ILE A 13 -3.15 -18.74 -4.71
C ILE A 13 -3.90 -18.48 -3.41
N VAL A 14 -4.38 -17.26 -3.17
CA VAL A 14 -5.12 -16.90 -1.95
C VAL A 14 -6.38 -17.75 -1.79
N HIS A 15 -7.20 -17.87 -2.85
CA HIS A 15 -8.38 -18.73 -2.84
C HIS A 15 -8.02 -20.20 -2.60
N GLN A 16 -6.96 -20.71 -3.24
CA GLN A 16 -6.56 -22.09 -3.05
C GLN A 16 -6.05 -22.37 -1.63
N VAL A 17 -5.33 -21.44 -1.03
CA VAL A 17 -4.88 -21.53 0.38
C VAL A 17 -6.11 -21.53 1.29
N ASP A 18 -7.03 -20.58 1.10
CA ASP A 18 -8.24 -20.46 1.93
C ASP A 18 -9.12 -21.72 1.90
N LEU A 19 -9.20 -22.38 0.75
CA LEU A 19 -9.92 -23.66 0.60
C LEU A 19 -9.25 -24.84 1.29
N THR A 20 -7.93 -24.79 1.52
CA THR A 20 -7.14 -25.93 2.01
C THR A 20 -6.78 -25.82 3.48
N ILE A 21 -6.72 -24.61 4.02
CA ILE A 21 -6.35 -24.37 5.40
C ILE A 21 -7.57 -24.42 6.32
N ASN A 22 -7.42 -25.07 7.47
CA ASN A 22 -8.52 -25.19 8.44
C ASN A 22 -8.65 -23.96 9.35
N ASP A 23 -7.59 -23.16 9.52
CA ASP A 23 -7.62 -21.93 10.31
C ASP A 23 -8.07 -20.75 9.44
N ARG A 24 -9.24 -20.20 9.75
CA ARG A 24 -9.81 -19.03 9.06
C ARG A 24 -9.04 -17.72 9.30
N ASN A 25 -8.10 -17.71 10.24
CA ASN A 25 -7.26 -16.54 10.56
C ASN A 25 -5.84 -16.65 10.00
N TRP A 26 -5.61 -17.58 9.07
CA TRP A 26 -4.29 -17.82 8.49
C TRP A 26 -3.63 -16.55 7.91
N SER A 27 -4.43 -15.59 7.46
CA SER A 27 -3.95 -14.30 6.96
C SER A 27 -3.22 -13.49 8.04
N VAL A 28 -3.68 -13.54 9.29
CA VAL A 28 -2.99 -12.88 10.42
C VAL A 28 -1.72 -13.63 10.77
N GLU A 29 -1.77 -14.97 10.84
CA GLU A 29 -0.57 -15.78 11.11
C GLU A 29 0.52 -15.59 10.03
N LEU A 30 0.10 -15.43 8.77
CA LEU A 30 1.00 -15.03 7.70
C LEU A 30 1.65 -13.68 8.01
N GLY A 31 0.86 -12.68 8.42
CA GLY A 31 1.35 -11.37 8.85
C GLY A 31 2.33 -11.44 10.03
N GLU A 32 2.08 -12.30 11.02
CA GLU A 32 2.96 -12.51 12.18
C GLU A 32 4.35 -13.03 11.77
N LYS A 33 4.42 -13.81 10.69
CA LYS A 33 5.68 -14.33 10.14
C LYS A 33 6.39 -13.34 9.24
N LEU A 34 5.74 -12.24 8.84
CA LEU A 34 6.25 -11.25 7.91
C LEU A 34 6.52 -9.93 8.65
N GLY A 35 7.70 -9.76 9.24
CA GLY A 35 8.09 -8.45 9.79
C GLY A 35 8.30 -7.39 8.71
N VAL A 36 8.27 -6.10 9.06
CA VAL A 36 8.56 -5.00 8.13
C VAL A 36 9.92 -5.16 7.42
N SER A 37 10.91 -5.71 8.12
CA SER A 37 12.24 -6.01 7.55
C SER A 37 12.22 -7.06 6.43
N SER A 38 11.19 -7.90 6.33
CA SER A 38 11.05 -8.91 5.26
C SER A 38 10.73 -8.32 3.89
N HIS A 39 10.44 -7.01 3.82
CA HIS A 39 10.02 -6.32 2.60
C HIS A 39 11.17 -5.67 1.82
N GLY A 40 12.43 -5.96 2.17
CA GLY A 40 13.61 -5.44 1.47
C GLY A 40 13.69 -3.91 1.53
N ALA A 41 13.92 -3.26 0.39
CA ALA A 41 14.03 -1.80 0.31
C ALA A 41 12.80 -1.05 0.86
N VAL A 42 11.59 -1.62 0.72
CA VAL A 42 10.36 -1.04 1.28
C VAL A 42 10.44 -0.98 2.80
N GLY A 43 10.80 -2.10 3.42
CA GLY A 43 10.93 -2.21 4.88
C GLY A 43 12.06 -1.34 5.41
N ALA A 44 13.21 -1.36 4.74
CA ALA A 44 14.36 -0.57 5.12
C ALA A 44 14.06 0.95 5.03
N ALA A 45 13.40 1.40 3.96
CA ALA A 45 12.99 2.80 3.82
C ALA A 45 12.00 3.23 4.90
N ALA A 46 11.05 2.36 5.25
CA ALA A 46 10.06 2.63 6.30
C ALA A 46 10.72 2.74 7.69
N LEU A 47 11.57 1.78 8.06
CA LEU A 47 12.24 1.78 9.36
C LEU A 47 13.17 2.98 9.52
N SER A 48 13.91 3.36 8.47
CA SER A 48 14.81 4.50 8.52
C SER A 48 14.12 5.85 8.30
N ALA A 49 12.79 5.89 8.11
CA ALA A 49 12.06 7.09 7.70
C ALA A 49 12.39 8.31 8.57
N ALA A 50 12.85 9.37 7.91
CA ALA A 50 13.25 10.64 8.50
C ALA A 50 12.89 11.79 7.54
N ALA A 51 12.48 12.95 8.08
CA ALA A 51 12.36 14.17 7.30
C ALA A 51 13.07 15.33 7.99
N LEU A 52 13.94 16.02 7.25
CA LEU A 52 14.55 17.32 7.60
C LEU A 52 15.40 17.39 8.89
N SER A 53 15.38 16.39 9.77
CA SER A 53 16.30 16.13 10.90
C SER A 53 15.75 15.12 11.93
N ALA A 54 14.47 14.77 11.89
CA ALA A 54 13.86 13.80 12.80
C ALA A 54 12.78 12.99 12.08
N GLY A 55 12.77 11.67 12.31
CA GLY A 55 11.72 10.78 11.82
C GLY A 55 10.61 10.61 12.84
N THR A 56 9.41 10.26 12.38
CA THR A 56 8.27 9.90 13.23
C THR A 56 7.72 8.53 12.90
N VAL A 57 7.01 7.91 13.85
CA VAL A 57 6.27 6.65 13.61
C VAL A 57 5.28 6.82 12.46
N GLY A 58 4.57 7.95 12.38
CA GLY A 58 3.65 8.26 11.27
C GLY A 58 4.35 8.24 9.91
N GLN A 59 5.54 8.85 9.81
CA GLN A 59 6.33 8.81 8.58
C GLN A 59 6.79 7.40 8.20
N ALA A 60 7.13 6.55 9.17
CA ALA A 60 7.46 5.16 8.90
C ALA A 60 6.26 4.38 8.35
N ILE A 61 5.07 4.57 8.93
CA ILE A 61 3.81 3.99 8.46
C ILE A 61 3.48 4.44 7.04
N GLU A 62 3.48 5.76 6.79
CA GLU A 62 3.21 6.30 5.47
C GLU A 62 4.21 5.78 4.43
N THR A 63 5.49 5.76 4.76
CA THR A 63 6.55 5.26 3.86
C THR A 63 6.32 3.78 3.53
N PHE A 64 5.98 2.96 4.52
CA PHE A 64 5.69 1.55 4.30
C PHE A 64 4.50 1.37 3.37
N ILE A 65 3.37 2.03 3.67
CA ILE A 65 2.13 1.92 2.89
C ILE A 65 2.31 2.49 1.47
N GLN A 66 3.09 3.55 1.30
CA GLN A 66 3.40 4.12 -0.01
C GLN A 66 4.17 3.11 -0.88
N TRP A 67 5.25 2.54 -0.34
CA TRP A 67 6.14 1.69 -1.12
C TRP A 67 5.70 0.24 -1.20
N PHE A 68 4.80 -0.22 -0.33
CA PHE A 68 4.24 -1.56 -0.39
C PHE A 68 3.43 -1.82 -1.67
N LEU A 69 2.95 -0.76 -2.35
CA LEU A 69 2.37 -0.83 -3.70
C LEU A 69 3.32 -1.43 -4.75
N LEU A 70 4.64 -1.38 -4.54
CA LEU A 70 5.62 -2.07 -5.38
C LEU A 70 5.49 -3.59 -5.32
N ARG A 71 4.91 -4.14 -4.25
CA ARG A 71 4.69 -5.58 -4.09
C ARG A 71 3.33 -5.98 -4.67
N CYS A 72 2.32 -5.14 -4.47
CA CYS A 72 0.98 -5.37 -4.97
C CYS A 72 0.26 -4.03 -5.15
N ASN A 73 0.06 -3.61 -6.41
CA ASN A 73 -0.67 -2.39 -6.73
C ASN A 73 -2.19 -2.65 -6.69
N VAL A 74 -2.72 -2.88 -5.49
CA VAL A 74 -4.10 -3.38 -5.27
C VAL A 74 -4.92 -2.49 -4.36
N TYR A 75 -4.38 -1.36 -3.93
CA TYR A 75 -5.10 -0.40 -3.10
C TYR A 75 -4.69 1.03 -3.41
N LYS A 76 -5.55 1.96 -3.01
CA LYS A 76 -5.26 3.37 -2.80
C LYS A 76 -5.34 3.65 -1.30
N TYR A 77 -4.61 4.65 -0.83
CA TYR A 77 -4.70 5.05 0.56
C TYR A 77 -4.83 6.58 0.68
N SER A 78 -5.35 7.01 1.82
CA SER A 78 -5.39 8.41 2.23
C SER A 78 -5.13 8.52 3.72
N VAL A 79 -4.57 9.65 4.15
CA VAL A 79 -4.30 9.95 5.54
C VAL A 79 -5.17 11.13 5.94
N SER A 80 -5.97 10.96 6.99
CA SER A 80 -6.88 11.97 7.51
C SER A 80 -6.46 12.36 8.92
N TYR A 81 -6.21 13.66 9.12
CA TYR A 81 -5.89 14.22 10.43
C TYR A 81 -7.17 14.72 11.09
N GLN A 82 -7.57 14.06 12.17
CA GLN A 82 -8.71 14.43 13.00
C GLN A 82 -8.20 15.13 14.27
N SER A 83 -9.10 15.67 15.10
CA SER A 83 -8.70 16.44 16.30
C SER A 83 -7.83 15.64 17.27
N ASN A 84 -8.09 14.35 17.46
CA ASN A 84 -7.43 13.52 18.48
C ASN A 84 -6.62 12.34 17.91
N CYS A 85 -6.66 12.14 16.60
CA CYS A 85 -6.10 10.95 15.96
C CYS A 85 -5.77 11.19 14.49
N VAL A 86 -4.97 10.29 13.95
CA VAL A 86 -4.71 10.15 12.52
C VAL A 86 -5.32 8.84 12.06
N GLU A 87 -6.02 8.86 10.93
CA GLU A 87 -6.62 7.67 10.32
C GLU A 87 -6.02 7.46 8.93
N VAL A 88 -5.45 6.28 8.72
CA VAL A 88 -4.99 5.82 7.41
C VAL A 88 -6.06 4.92 6.83
N ASN A 89 -6.73 5.41 5.79
CA ASN A 89 -7.80 4.71 5.09
C ASN A 89 -7.24 3.99 3.88
N VAL A 90 -7.61 2.72 3.69
CA VAL A 90 -7.19 1.88 2.57
C VAL A 90 -8.41 1.44 1.76
N VAL A 91 -8.39 1.74 0.47
CA VAL A 91 -9.44 1.36 -0.49
C VAL A 91 -8.83 0.40 -1.49
N TYR A 92 -9.29 -0.84 -1.46
CA TYR A 92 -8.83 -1.87 -2.38
C TYR A 92 -9.45 -1.70 -3.77
N ILE A 93 -8.66 -2.02 -4.78
CA ILE A 93 -9.02 -1.93 -6.21
C ILE A 93 -8.80 -3.28 -6.93
N SER A 94 -8.54 -4.35 -6.20
CA SER A 94 -8.36 -5.70 -6.75
C SER A 94 -9.67 -6.32 -7.26
N GLY A 95 -10.80 -5.92 -6.69
CA GLY A 95 -12.14 -6.46 -7.02
C GLY A 95 -12.41 -7.87 -6.47
N ASP A 96 -11.56 -8.39 -5.59
CA ASP A 96 -11.69 -9.73 -4.99
C ASP A 96 -11.85 -9.62 -3.46
N PRO A 97 -13.05 -9.83 -2.90
CA PRO A 97 -13.32 -9.61 -1.47
C PRO A 97 -12.49 -10.48 -0.52
N LEU A 98 -12.22 -11.74 -0.89
CA LEU A 98 -11.39 -12.63 -0.05
C LEU A 98 -9.95 -12.12 -0.04
N PHE A 99 -9.44 -11.73 -1.20
CA PHE A 99 -8.12 -11.12 -1.30
C PHE A 99 -8.04 -9.82 -0.51
N GLU A 100 -9.04 -8.93 -0.58
CA GLU A 100 -9.09 -7.70 0.22
C GLU A 100 -8.97 -7.98 1.71
N GLN A 101 -9.72 -8.96 2.21
CA GLN A 101 -9.70 -9.37 3.60
C GLN A 101 -8.32 -9.88 4.01
N VAL A 102 -7.75 -10.81 3.24
CA VAL A 102 -6.43 -11.39 3.50
C VAL A 102 -5.34 -10.32 3.46
N PHE A 103 -5.41 -9.42 2.48
CA PHE A 103 -4.44 -8.36 2.27
C PHE A 103 -4.62 -7.18 3.22
N PHE A 104 -5.73 -7.06 3.93
CA PHE A 104 -5.83 -6.15 5.08
C PHE A 104 -5.25 -6.81 6.33
N ASN A 105 -5.63 -8.06 6.58
CA ASN A 105 -5.27 -8.77 7.79
C ASN A 105 -3.75 -9.01 7.89
N ALA A 106 -3.12 -9.43 6.78
CA ALA A 106 -1.71 -9.78 6.77
C ALA A 106 -0.78 -8.57 6.99
N PRO A 107 -0.99 -7.37 6.40
CA PRO A 107 -0.15 -6.19 6.64
C PRO A 107 -0.51 -5.39 7.89
N ALA A 108 -1.74 -5.48 8.40
CA ALA A 108 -2.12 -4.79 9.65
C ALA A 108 -1.26 -5.25 10.85
N ARG A 109 -0.91 -6.53 10.89
CA ARG A 109 -0.08 -7.10 11.96
C ARG A 109 1.39 -6.60 11.94
N PRO A 110 2.10 -6.62 10.81
CA PRO A 110 3.41 -5.98 10.66
C PRO A 110 3.41 -4.49 11.04
N ILE A 111 2.32 -3.77 10.79
CA ILE A 111 2.18 -2.37 11.23
C ILE A 111 2.14 -2.28 12.76
N GLU A 112 1.35 -3.10 13.46
CA GLU A 112 1.38 -3.16 14.93
C GLU A 112 2.78 -3.46 15.48
N VAL A 113 3.46 -4.45 14.90
CA VAL A 113 4.82 -4.84 15.30
C VAL A 113 5.80 -3.70 15.06
N MET A 114 5.68 -2.99 13.93
CA MET A 114 6.52 -1.82 13.64
C MET A 114 6.28 -0.71 14.66
N ILE A 115 5.03 -0.42 15.01
CA ILE A 115 4.72 0.60 16.01
C ILE A 115 5.31 0.23 17.36
N GLU A 116 5.20 -1.03 17.78
CA GLU A 116 5.85 -1.54 19.01
C GLU A 116 7.38 -1.42 18.96
N GLN A 117 8.00 -1.70 17.82
CA GLN A 117 9.45 -1.54 17.65
C GLN A 117 9.91 -0.07 17.69
N LEU A 118 9.14 0.83 17.11
CA LEU A 118 9.52 2.24 16.99
C LEU A 118 9.13 3.06 18.23
N TYR A 119 7.99 2.76 18.85
CA TYR A 119 7.47 3.50 20.00
C TYR A 119 7.86 2.86 21.34
N GLY A 120 8.05 1.54 21.38
CA GLY A 120 8.21 0.78 22.61
C GLY A 120 6.88 0.43 23.26
N THR A 121 6.78 0.59 24.58
CA THR A 121 5.57 0.24 25.35
C THR A 121 4.52 1.35 25.31
N PHE A 122 3.29 1.01 24.95
CA PHE A 122 2.14 1.93 24.94
C PHE A 122 0.84 1.20 25.25
N ASP A 123 -0.25 1.96 25.39
CA ASP A 123 -1.59 1.41 25.54
C ASP A 123 -2.18 1.09 24.17
N TRP A 124 -2.49 -0.17 23.91
CA TRP A 124 -3.03 -0.62 22.63
C TRP A 124 -4.41 -0.04 22.30
N HIS A 125 -5.11 0.57 23.26
CA HIS A 125 -6.33 1.35 23.00
C HIS A 125 -6.07 2.63 22.20
N ASP A 126 -4.81 3.09 22.08
CA ASP A 126 -4.42 4.20 21.20
C ASP A 126 -4.38 3.81 19.71
N ILE A 127 -4.60 2.53 19.39
CA ILE A 127 -4.63 1.99 18.03
C ILE A 127 -5.96 1.26 17.81
N GLN A 128 -6.60 1.55 16.68
CA GLN A 128 -7.83 0.88 16.27
C GLN A 128 -7.71 0.44 14.80
N LEU A 129 -8.06 -0.82 14.53
CA LEU A 129 -8.24 -1.37 13.19
C LEU A 129 -9.73 -1.39 12.87
N SER A 130 -10.11 -0.82 11.73
CA SER A 130 -11.47 -0.91 11.21
C SER A 130 -11.44 -1.80 9.98
N THR A 131 -12.32 -2.81 9.90
CA THR A 131 -12.36 -3.76 8.78
C THR A 131 -13.77 -3.92 8.23
N LYS A 132 -13.85 -4.11 6.91
CA LYS A 132 -15.08 -4.49 6.20
C LYS A 132 -15.49 -5.95 6.47
N GLN A 133 -14.63 -6.74 7.10
CA GLN A 133 -14.92 -8.13 7.43
C GLN A 133 -16.09 -8.24 8.42
N ILE A 134 -16.94 -9.23 8.24
CA ILE A 134 -18.09 -9.51 9.10
C ILE A 134 -17.63 -10.18 10.40
N ALA A 135 -18.11 -9.71 11.56
CA ALA A 135 -17.71 -10.22 12.88
C ALA A 135 -17.85 -11.75 13.01
N ALA A 136 -18.95 -12.33 12.52
CA ALA A 136 -19.22 -13.78 12.57
C ALA A 136 -18.18 -14.64 11.82
N GLN A 137 -17.37 -14.02 10.94
CA GLN A 137 -16.28 -14.66 10.21
C GLN A 137 -14.91 -14.37 10.86
N GLY A 138 -14.86 -13.57 11.92
CA GLY A 138 -13.66 -12.93 12.47
C GLY A 138 -13.55 -12.90 13.99
N ASP A 139 -14.46 -13.53 14.77
CA ASP A 139 -14.42 -13.51 16.24
C ASP A 139 -13.08 -13.97 16.84
N LEU A 140 -12.35 -14.84 16.16
CA LEU A 140 -11.02 -15.29 16.57
C LEU A 140 -9.89 -14.29 16.24
N LEU A 141 -10.12 -13.34 15.32
CA LEU A 141 -9.14 -12.30 14.95
C LEU A 141 -8.91 -11.32 16.10
N GLN A 142 -9.93 -11.08 16.93
CA GLN A 142 -9.83 -10.16 18.06
C GLN A 142 -8.74 -10.57 19.06
N HIS A 143 -8.43 -11.87 19.15
CA HIS A 143 -7.36 -12.38 20.02
C HIS A 143 -5.98 -12.38 19.36
N ARG A 144 -5.88 -12.12 18.05
CA ARG A 144 -4.61 -12.11 17.31
C ARG A 144 -4.02 -10.71 17.18
N TYR A 145 -4.85 -9.69 17.17
CA TYR A 145 -4.43 -8.29 17.22
C TYR A 145 -4.24 -7.83 18.66
N LYS A 146 -3.27 -6.93 18.87
CA LYS A 146 -3.10 -6.27 20.16
C LYS A 146 -3.99 -5.03 20.26
N SER A 147 -4.20 -4.34 19.13
CA SER A 147 -5.11 -3.22 18.98
C SER A 147 -6.58 -3.63 19.00
N GLN A 148 -7.46 -2.65 19.23
CA GLN A 148 -8.89 -2.86 19.09
C GLN A 148 -9.25 -3.05 17.61
N ILE A 149 -9.97 -4.13 17.28
CA ILE A 149 -10.53 -4.34 15.94
C ILE A 149 -12.04 -4.08 15.94
N ILE A 150 -12.53 -3.32 14.96
CA ILE A 150 -13.94 -3.05 14.71
C ILE A 150 -14.31 -3.69 13.37
N PHE A 151 -15.28 -4.60 13.41
CA PHE A 151 -15.81 -5.31 12.25
C PHE A 151 -16.96 -4.54 11.59
N ASP A 152 -17.40 -5.02 10.43
CA ASP A 152 -18.58 -4.51 9.71
C ASP A 152 -18.51 -3.00 9.38
N CYS A 153 -17.30 -2.48 9.16
CA CYS A 153 -17.05 -1.09 8.79
C CYS A 153 -17.26 -0.87 7.28
N ALA A 154 -17.52 0.39 6.89
CA ALA A 154 -17.65 0.75 5.47
C ALA A 154 -16.31 0.67 4.70
N HIS A 155 -15.19 0.86 5.41
CA HIS A 155 -13.86 0.90 4.84
C HIS A 155 -12.84 0.26 5.78
N ASN A 156 -11.70 -0.13 5.21
CA ASN A 156 -10.56 -0.65 5.97
C ASN A 156 -9.68 0.52 6.42
N SER A 157 -9.36 0.61 7.71
CA SER A 157 -8.49 1.68 8.22
C SER A 157 -7.64 1.27 9.43
N VAL A 158 -6.55 2.01 9.61
CA VAL A 158 -5.74 2.00 10.84
C VAL A 158 -5.80 3.40 11.43
N LYS A 159 -6.31 3.50 12.64
CA LYS A 159 -6.43 4.75 13.40
C LYS A 159 -5.45 4.73 14.55
N LEU A 160 -4.72 5.82 14.72
CA LEU A 160 -3.72 6.00 15.77
C LEU A 160 -3.93 7.33 16.50
N SER A 161 -3.64 7.38 17.79
CA SER A 161 -3.57 8.65 18.51
C SER A 161 -2.45 9.55 17.95
N HIS A 162 -2.62 10.88 18.05
CA HIS A 162 -1.56 11.83 17.68
C HIS A 162 -0.26 11.60 18.46
N LYS A 163 -0.37 11.07 19.68
CA LYS A 163 0.77 10.75 20.53
C LYS A 163 1.66 9.69 19.88
N ILE A 164 1.06 8.62 19.34
CA ILE A 164 1.82 7.58 18.62
C ILE A 164 2.29 8.11 17.28
N TRP A 165 1.40 8.74 16.51
CA TRP A 165 1.70 9.22 15.17
C TRP A 165 2.93 10.14 15.11
N ASN A 166 3.01 11.10 16.05
CA ASN A 166 4.07 12.11 16.08
C ASN A 166 5.28 11.69 16.92
N ALA A 167 5.30 10.46 17.45
CA ALA A 167 6.42 9.97 18.24
C ALA A 167 7.68 9.86 17.39
N LEU A 168 8.82 10.19 17.98
CA LEU A 168 10.11 10.08 17.29
C LEU A 168 10.39 8.63 16.91
N ASN A 169 10.85 8.44 15.68
CA ASN A 169 11.36 7.18 15.19
C ASN A 169 12.82 7.01 15.67
N PRO A 170 13.13 6.05 16.55
CA PRO A 170 14.49 5.84 17.07
C PRO A 170 15.45 5.28 16.00
N LEU A 171 14.92 4.76 14.89
CA LEU A 171 15.69 4.24 13.76
C LEU A 171 15.81 5.27 12.62
N ALA A 172 15.35 6.51 12.83
CA ALA A 172 15.43 7.56 11.83
C ALA A 172 16.88 7.81 11.39
N ASP A 173 17.13 7.61 10.09
CA ASP A 173 18.42 7.86 9.45
C ASP A 173 18.13 8.37 8.03
N ASP A 174 18.36 9.68 7.82
CA ASP A 174 18.06 10.34 6.54
C ASP A 174 18.87 9.77 5.37
N ALA A 175 20.14 9.41 5.59
CA ALA A 175 21.00 8.86 4.55
C ALA A 175 20.53 7.45 4.14
N ALA A 176 20.21 6.61 5.14
CA ALA A 176 19.63 5.30 4.88
C ALA A 176 18.25 5.41 4.21
N HIS A 177 17.41 6.34 4.67
CA HIS A 177 16.08 6.55 4.10
C HIS A 177 16.13 6.99 2.64
N GLN A 178 17.01 7.94 2.31
CA GLN A 178 17.20 8.39 0.93
C GLN A 178 17.70 7.25 0.03
N THR A 179 18.65 6.46 0.53
CA THR A 179 19.20 5.31 -0.21
C THR A 179 18.11 4.30 -0.54
N HIS A 180 17.39 3.79 0.47
CA HIS A 180 16.35 2.78 0.26
C HIS A 180 15.13 3.34 -0.49
N SER A 181 14.81 4.63 -0.32
CA SER A 181 13.78 5.29 -1.12
C SER A 181 14.16 5.40 -2.59
N ASN A 182 15.45 5.59 -2.90
CA ASN A 182 15.93 5.58 -4.28
C ASN A 182 15.88 4.17 -4.88
N ASP A 183 16.19 3.12 -4.10
CA ASP A 183 15.98 1.73 -4.53
C ASP A 183 14.51 1.46 -4.85
N CYS A 184 13.59 1.91 -3.99
CA CYS A 184 12.15 1.81 -4.24
C CYS A 184 11.73 2.53 -5.52
N LYS A 185 12.23 3.75 -5.76
CA LYS A 185 11.99 4.49 -7.03
C LYS A 185 12.54 3.75 -8.24
N MET A 186 13.72 3.14 -8.14
CA MET A 186 14.31 2.35 -9.22
C MET A 186 13.48 1.10 -9.52
N LEU A 187 12.99 0.40 -8.48
CA LEU A 187 12.06 -0.72 -8.63
C LEU A 187 10.74 -0.28 -9.27
N ALA A 188 10.18 0.86 -8.87
CA ALA A 188 8.98 1.42 -9.48
C ALA A 188 9.17 1.68 -10.99
N LYS A 189 10.31 2.27 -11.35
CA LYS A 189 10.68 2.54 -12.75
C LYS A 189 10.87 1.26 -13.54
N SER A 190 11.52 0.24 -12.97
CA SER A 190 11.72 -1.04 -13.66
C SER A 190 10.41 -1.81 -13.84
N GLN A 191 9.47 -1.70 -12.89
CA GLN A 191 8.11 -2.20 -13.07
C GLN A 191 7.39 -1.48 -14.21
N GLN A 192 7.44 -0.14 -14.26
CA GLN A 192 6.87 0.62 -15.38
C GLN A 192 7.50 0.26 -16.73
N GLN A 193 8.77 -0.09 -16.78
CA GLN A 193 9.44 -0.53 -18.01
C GLN A 193 9.03 -1.95 -18.46
N ASN A 194 8.61 -2.80 -17.53
CA ASN A 194 8.09 -4.15 -17.82
C ASN A 194 6.57 -4.18 -18.11
N ILE A 195 5.88 -3.05 -17.87
CA ILE A 195 4.48 -2.85 -18.22
C ILE A 195 4.41 -2.48 -19.70
N SER A 196 3.51 -3.13 -20.45
CA SER A 196 3.35 -2.85 -21.87
C SER A 196 3.02 -1.37 -22.09
N ILE A 197 3.44 -0.80 -23.23
CA ILE A 197 3.18 0.61 -23.54
C ILE A 197 1.67 0.96 -23.42
N LYS A 198 0.80 0.00 -23.75
CA LYS A 198 -0.65 0.08 -23.58
C LYS A 198 -1.02 0.40 -22.13
N GLN A 199 -0.59 -0.46 -21.22
CA GLN A 199 -0.91 -0.35 -19.80
C GLN A 199 -0.34 0.93 -19.17
N ARG A 200 0.79 1.44 -19.66
CA ARG A 200 1.34 2.73 -19.22
C ARG A 200 0.46 3.90 -19.66
N VAL A 201 -0.08 3.85 -20.88
CA VAL A 201 -1.03 4.85 -21.39
C VAL A 201 -2.36 4.77 -20.61
N GLU A 202 -2.89 3.57 -20.38
CA GLU A 202 -4.10 3.35 -19.57
C GLU A 202 -3.93 3.93 -18.17
N ALA A 203 -2.82 3.65 -17.49
CA ALA A 203 -2.54 4.19 -16.15
C ALA A 203 -2.47 5.73 -16.10
N ILE A 204 -1.92 6.38 -17.14
CA ILE A 204 -1.88 7.86 -17.23
C ILE A 204 -3.29 8.43 -17.35
N ILE A 205 -4.14 7.80 -18.16
CA ILE A 205 -5.52 8.22 -18.37
C ILE A 205 -6.35 7.99 -17.10
N GLU A 206 -6.20 6.83 -16.46
CA GLU A 206 -6.88 6.51 -15.21
C GLU A 206 -6.49 7.46 -14.08
N GLN A 207 -5.18 7.75 -13.95
CA GLN A 207 -4.69 8.70 -12.96
C GLN A 207 -5.23 10.12 -13.21
N HIS A 208 -5.33 10.54 -14.47
CA HIS A 208 -5.94 11.82 -14.82
C HIS A 208 -7.38 11.90 -14.31
N TYR A 209 -8.22 10.91 -14.60
CA TYR A 209 -9.61 10.92 -14.13
C TYR A 209 -9.71 10.83 -12.61
N ALA A 210 -8.84 10.06 -11.96
CA ALA A 210 -8.78 10.02 -10.50
C ALA A 210 -8.47 11.41 -9.90
N ASP A 211 -7.60 12.20 -10.52
CA ASP A 211 -7.26 13.55 -10.07
C ASP A 211 -8.37 14.57 -10.32
N VAL A 212 -9.15 14.41 -11.40
CA VAL A 212 -10.35 15.23 -11.66
C VAL A 212 -11.41 14.93 -10.61
N MET A 213 -11.69 13.66 -10.34
CA MET A 213 -12.66 13.25 -9.32
C MET A 213 -12.26 13.70 -7.90
N ALA A 214 -10.95 13.74 -7.63
CA ALA A 214 -10.41 14.23 -6.36
C ALA A 214 -10.30 15.77 -6.29
N GLY A 215 -10.74 16.51 -7.32
CA GLY A 215 -10.66 17.98 -7.37
C GLY A 215 -9.24 18.53 -7.49
N ARG A 216 -8.25 17.69 -7.80
CA ARG A 216 -6.84 18.06 -7.98
C ARG A 216 -6.54 18.57 -9.40
N LYS A 217 -7.45 18.33 -10.35
CA LYS A 217 -7.44 18.90 -11.70
C LYS A 217 -8.81 19.46 -12.05
N GLU A 218 -8.82 20.64 -12.66
CA GLU A 218 -10.05 21.36 -13.02
C GLU A 218 -10.73 20.82 -14.29
N THR A 219 -9.96 20.17 -15.16
CA THR A 219 -10.45 19.75 -16.49
C THR A 219 -10.73 18.26 -16.54
N ASN A 220 -11.95 17.89 -16.97
CA ASN A 220 -12.34 16.51 -17.26
C ASN A 220 -11.96 16.07 -18.69
N ILE A 221 -11.16 16.89 -19.40
CA ILE A 221 -10.70 16.55 -20.75
C ILE A 221 -9.50 15.61 -20.62
N PRO A 222 -9.57 14.38 -21.20
CA PRO A 222 -8.48 13.42 -21.10
C PRO A 222 -7.16 13.99 -21.64
N PRO A 223 -6.01 13.53 -21.10
CA PRO A 223 -4.71 14.03 -21.52
C PRO A 223 -4.51 13.78 -23.02
N THR A 224 -4.04 14.80 -23.74
CA THR A 224 -3.76 14.69 -25.17
C THR A 224 -2.59 13.75 -25.42
N LEU A 225 -2.45 13.26 -26.66
CA LEU A 225 -1.31 12.42 -27.06
C LEU A 225 0.04 13.09 -26.73
N ILE A 226 0.14 14.41 -26.94
CA ILE A 226 1.32 15.22 -26.60
C ILE A 226 1.65 15.10 -25.10
N VAL A 227 0.66 15.28 -24.24
CA VAL A 227 0.83 15.22 -22.78
C VAL A 227 1.24 13.81 -22.33
N ILE A 228 0.65 12.77 -22.93
CA ILE A 228 1.02 11.38 -22.66
C ILE A 228 2.47 11.11 -23.10
N CYS A 229 2.85 11.60 -24.28
CA CYS A 229 4.22 11.51 -24.81
C CYS A 229 5.26 12.18 -23.91
N GLU A 230 4.96 13.38 -23.40
CA GLU A 230 5.82 14.09 -22.45
C GLU A 230 6.01 13.29 -21.16
N GLN A 231 4.93 12.75 -20.57
CA GLN A 231 5.01 11.93 -19.36
C GLN A 231 5.78 10.62 -19.57
N LEU A 232 5.68 10.04 -20.76
CA LEU A 232 6.39 8.82 -21.12
C LEU A 232 7.84 9.07 -21.59
N ASN A 233 8.24 10.33 -21.79
CA ASN A 233 9.51 10.75 -22.40
C ASN A 233 9.72 10.12 -23.78
N MET A 234 8.71 10.18 -24.64
CA MET A 234 8.72 9.57 -25.97
C MET A 234 8.12 10.50 -27.02
N THR A 235 8.59 10.40 -28.26
CA THR A 235 7.93 11.10 -29.38
C THR A 235 6.60 10.43 -29.71
N GLU A 236 5.64 11.20 -30.25
CA GLU A 236 4.36 10.68 -30.76
C GLU A 236 4.56 9.52 -31.73
N ARG A 237 5.53 9.65 -32.64
CA ARG A 237 5.87 8.61 -33.61
C ARG A 237 6.30 7.31 -32.93
N THR A 238 7.10 7.40 -31.86
CA THR A 238 7.54 6.22 -31.11
C THR A 238 6.39 5.58 -30.35
N LEU A 239 5.54 6.40 -29.72
CA LEU A 239 4.37 5.93 -28.97
C LEU A 239 3.36 5.22 -29.88
N ILE A 240 2.96 5.84 -31.00
CA ILE A 240 2.04 5.26 -31.99
C ILE A 240 2.60 3.95 -32.53
N ARG A 241 3.90 3.88 -32.83
CA ARG A 241 4.52 2.64 -33.33
C ARG A 241 4.44 1.51 -32.31
N GLN A 242 4.72 1.79 -31.03
CA GLN A 242 4.67 0.76 -29.99
C GLN A 242 3.22 0.34 -29.67
N LEU A 243 2.25 1.27 -29.71
CA LEU A 243 0.83 0.95 -29.54
C LEU A 243 0.31 0.06 -30.67
N LYS A 244 0.70 0.33 -31.92
CA LYS A 244 0.38 -0.53 -33.08
C LYS A 244 1.00 -1.92 -32.99
N GLN A 245 2.21 -2.03 -32.43
CA GLN A 245 2.86 -3.32 -32.18
C GLN A 245 2.17 -4.13 -31.06
N ALA A 246 1.35 -3.49 -30.24
CA ALA A 246 0.58 -4.11 -29.17
C ALA A 246 -0.88 -4.44 -29.58
N ASP A 247 -1.19 -4.48 -30.88
CA ASP A 247 -2.52 -4.72 -31.48
C ASP A 247 -3.62 -3.75 -31.02
N ILE A 248 -3.33 -2.45 -31.04
CA ILE A 248 -4.31 -1.39 -30.78
C ILE A 248 -4.20 -0.29 -31.84
N SER A 249 -5.36 0.07 -32.41
CA SER A 249 -5.59 1.21 -33.30
C SER A 249 -5.83 2.49 -32.51
#